data_AF-B8AEB8-F1
#
_entry.id   AF-B8AEB8-F1
#
_cell.length_a   1.000
_cell.length_b   1.000
_cell.length_c   1.000
_cell.angle_alpha   90.00
_cell.angle_beta   90.00
_cell.angle_gamma   90.00
#
_symmetry.space_group_name_H-M   'P 1'
#
loop_
_entity.id
_entity.type
_entity.pdbx_description
1 polymer ?
#
loop_
_entity_poly.entity_id
_entity_poly.type
_entity_poly.pdbx_seq_one_letter_code
_entity_poly.pdbx_strand_id
1 'polypeptide(L)'
;MSNTPIPSRYFEILDIENILGSHMKDSVEILVNAWVRAMRITLNVLTEMRRQLHKQNFGAFNSFKHDYFMVIATQSIKKLVACGSSMCSWQQNSQDDPSTQSCAARESTKHTTQMILNLVMMYRALNYAMPELLALFSGRTEQIVLAEFRGLIDRSSSTVLQLFMELNNLIKSQRLVMVDIGVHHITRHITEYMRVLFEKKSTIYQMLDSKPNAFGELVMGLVSSLESMLEMNSRSLVLQGQKQVFLLNNLHFMIEQVKRCIDSGLILGESCLVQREDQLDQLITAYIEASWDPVISSFEKRTQVAIILWPHQLFDKFNSSFERIYSVQKTWKVTNPNVRLKLREAIIQKLIPVYQMQMGNQSEKKQMSARYSVEQLESQLLEMFEG
;
A
#
# COMPACT_ATOMS: atom_id res chain seq x y z
N MET A 1 -31.09 12.83 57.80
CA MET A 1 -30.04 12.96 56.77
C MET A 1 -28.77 12.32 57.30
N SER A 2 -28.44 11.13 56.82
CA SER A 2 -27.13 10.50 57.04
C SER A 2 -26.75 9.80 55.75
N ASN A 3 -25.98 10.51 54.93
CA ASN A 3 -25.32 9.98 53.73
C ASN A 3 -24.18 9.06 54.17
N THR A 4 -24.42 7.76 54.16
CA THR A 4 -23.35 6.77 54.13
C THR A 4 -22.95 6.54 52.66
N PRO A 5 -21.68 6.78 52.27
CA PRO A 5 -21.21 6.42 50.94
C PRO A 5 -21.13 4.90 50.84
N ILE A 6 -21.93 4.32 49.94
CA ILE A 6 -21.80 2.91 49.57
C ILE A 6 -20.43 2.73 48.90
N PRO A 7 -19.55 1.81 49.35
CA PRO A 7 -18.22 1.65 48.79
C PRO A 7 -18.33 1.20 47.32
N SER A 8 -17.76 1.96 46.39
CA SER A 8 -17.71 1.68 44.95
C SER A 8 -16.82 0.48 44.56
N ARG A 9 -16.62 -0.48 45.47
CA ARG A 9 -15.62 -1.56 45.37
C ARG A 9 -16.20 -2.96 45.28
N TYR A 10 -17.52 -3.13 45.22
CA TYR A 10 -18.13 -4.45 45.05
C TYR A 10 -18.94 -4.49 43.76
N PHE A 11 -18.74 -5.56 43.00
CA PHE A 11 -19.22 -5.86 41.63
C PHE A 11 -18.30 -5.43 40.47
N GLU A 12 -17.02 -5.81 40.52
CA GLU A 12 -16.29 -6.13 39.29
C GLU A 12 -16.65 -7.55 38.85
N ILE A 13 -17.80 -7.71 38.19
CA ILE A 13 -18.23 -9.00 37.62
C ILE A 13 -17.50 -9.31 36.31
N LEU A 14 -16.99 -8.28 35.63
CA LEU A 14 -16.24 -8.37 34.39
C LEU A 14 -14.98 -7.52 34.52
N ASP A 15 -13.92 -8.14 35.03
CA ASP A 15 -12.60 -7.52 35.04
C ASP A 15 -12.01 -7.58 33.62
N ILE A 16 -12.30 -6.52 32.86
CA ILE A 16 -11.83 -6.36 31.49
C ILE A 16 -10.30 -6.32 31.44
N GLU A 17 -9.61 -5.86 32.49
CA GLU A 17 -8.14 -5.86 32.54
C GLU A 17 -7.60 -7.28 32.63
N ASN A 18 -8.23 -8.15 33.42
CA ASN A 18 -7.90 -9.58 33.45
C ASN A 18 -8.31 -10.33 32.17
N ILE A 19 -9.40 -9.95 31.50
CA ILE A 19 -9.83 -10.54 30.20
C ILE A 19 -8.88 -10.13 29.06
N LEU A 20 -8.35 -8.90 29.10
CA LEU A 20 -7.38 -8.40 28.14
C LEU A 20 -5.97 -8.95 28.39
N GLY A 21 -5.73 -9.57 29.56
CA GLY A 21 -4.44 -10.04 30.04
C GLY A 21 -3.45 -8.89 30.29
N SER A 22 -2.33 -9.16 30.94
CA SER A 22 -1.27 -8.17 31.23
C SER A 22 -0.47 -7.75 29.97
N HIS A 23 -1.14 -7.58 28.83
CA HIS A 23 -0.58 -7.43 27.49
C HIS A 23 -0.38 -5.98 27.05
N MET A 24 -0.31 -5.02 27.99
CA MET A 24 0.01 -3.61 27.71
C MET A 24 1.42 -3.38 27.07
N LYS A 25 2.20 -4.46 26.84
CA LYS A 25 3.48 -4.47 26.12
C LYS A 25 3.42 -5.10 24.71
N ASP A 26 2.27 -5.64 24.30
CA ASP A 26 2.14 -6.37 23.04
C ASP A 26 1.70 -5.44 21.90
N SER A 27 1.82 -5.93 20.65
CA SER A 27 1.44 -5.16 19.46
C SER A 27 -0.04 -4.73 19.51
N VAL A 28 -0.33 -3.55 18.96
CA VAL A 28 -1.71 -3.00 18.85
C VAL A 28 -2.68 -3.99 18.18
N GLU A 29 -2.16 -4.89 17.35
CA GLU A 29 -2.91 -5.99 16.74
C GLU A 29 -3.45 -7.01 17.75
N ILE A 30 -2.61 -7.45 18.70
CA ILE A 30 -3.02 -8.36 19.75
C ILE A 30 -4.07 -7.67 20.63
N LEU A 31 -3.85 -6.39 20.92
CA LEU A 31 -4.76 -5.58 21.74
C LEU A 31 -6.14 -5.43 21.11
N VAL A 32 -6.25 -5.02 19.84
CA VAL A 32 -7.55 -4.85 19.18
C VAL A 32 -8.29 -6.19 19.04
N ASN A 33 -7.58 -7.27 18.71
CA ASN A 33 -8.19 -8.59 18.63
C ASN A 33 -8.68 -9.09 20.00
N ALA A 34 -7.90 -8.87 21.06
CA ALA A 34 -8.29 -9.18 22.43
C ALA A 34 -9.51 -8.34 22.86
N TRP A 35 -9.52 -7.06 22.53
CA TRP A 35 -10.64 -6.16 22.82
C TRP A 35 -11.93 -6.57 22.12
N VAL A 36 -11.88 -6.95 20.83
CA VAL A 36 -13.05 -7.46 20.11
C VAL A 36 -13.60 -8.74 20.76
N ARG A 37 -12.73 -9.63 21.23
CA ARG A 37 -13.14 -10.83 21.98
C ARG A 37 -13.77 -10.46 23.33
N ALA A 38 -13.15 -9.55 24.08
CA ALA A 38 -13.65 -9.06 25.37
C ALA A 38 -15.04 -8.41 25.24
N MET A 39 -15.25 -7.61 24.20
CA MET A 39 -16.54 -7.00 23.90
C MET A 39 -17.62 -8.07 23.67
N ARG A 40 -17.35 -9.06 22.81
CA ARG A 40 -18.29 -10.16 22.53
C ARG A 40 -18.62 -10.98 23.78
N ILE A 41 -17.61 -11.34 24.56
CA ILE A 41 -17.79 -12.07 25.82
C ILE A 41 -18.67 -11.27 26.78
N THR A 42 -18.37 -9.98 26.95
CA THR A 42 -19.13 -9.08 27.82
C THR A 42 -20.59 -9.01 27.40
N LEU A 43 -20.88 -8.80 26.10
CA LEU A 43 -22.26 -8.72 25.61
C LEU A 43 -23.01 -10.05 25.81
N ASN A 44 -22.35 -11.19 25.57
CA ASN A 44 -22.94 -12.51 25.81
C ASN A 44 -23.24 -12.74 27.30
N VAL A 45 -22.30 -12.40 28.19
CA VAL A 45 -22.49 -12.50 29.64
C VAL A 45 -23.64 -11.61 30.09
N LEU A 46 -23.70 -10.35 29.67
CA LEU A 46 -24.79 -9.44 30.02
C LEU A 46 -26.14 -9.95 29.50
N THR A 47 -26.17 -10.50 28.29
CA THR A 47 -27.39 -11.08 27.70
C THR A 47 -27.89 -12.26 28.52
N GLU A 48 -26.99 -13.17 28.89
CA GLU A 48 -27.32 -14.35 29.69
C GLU A 48 -27.72 -13.98 31.13
N MET A 49 -27.00 -13.05 31.76
CA MET A 49 -27.35 -12.50 33.07
C MET A 49 -28.77 -11.93 33.07
N ARG A 50 -29.09 -11.12 32.06
CA ARG A 50 -30.43 -10.55 31.91
C ARG A 50 -31.49 -11.65 31.78
N ARG A 51 -31.24 -12.66 30.95
CA ARG A 51 -32.15 -13.79 30.75
C ARG A 51 -32.42 -14.54 32.05
N GLN A 52 -31.37 -14.81 32.83
CA GLN A 52 -31.49 -15.48 34.14
C GLN A 52 -32.28 -14.64 35.15
N LEU A 53 -32.01 -13.33 35.22
CA LEU A 53 -32.71 -12.39 36.10
C LEU A 53 -34.22 -12.29 35.79
N HIS A 54 -34.60 -12.42 34.51
CA HIS A 54 -36.01 -12.40 34.10
C HIS A 54 -36.72 -13.74 34.37
N LYS A 55 -36.02 -14.87 34.23
CA LYS A 55 -36.60 -16.21 34.40
C LYS A 55 -36.90 -16.56 35.87
N GLN A 56 -36.11 -16.04 36.81
CA GLN A 56 -36.21 -16.38 38.22
C GLN A 56 -37.02 -15.35 39.01
N ASN A 57 -37.77 -15.85 40.02
CA ASN A 57 -38.47 -15.02 41.00
C ASN A 57 -37.62 -14.90 42.26
N PHE A 58 -37.19 -13.68 42.58
CA PHE A 58 -36.31 -13.40 43.73
C PHE A 58 -37.03 -12.67 44.89
N GLY A 59 -38.36 -12.78 44.98
CA GLY A 59 -39.15 -12.10 46.01
C GLY A 59 -39.00 -10.57 45.96
N ALA A 60 -38.58 -9.96 47.07
CA ALA A 60 -38.40 -8.51 47.19
C ALA A 60 -37.38 -7.93 46.19
N PHE A 61 -36.38 -8.71 45.76
CA PHE A 61 -35.39 -8.26 44.77
C PHE A 61 -36.01 -7.95 43.39
N ASN A 62 -37.17 -8.53 43.07
CA ASN A 62 -37.82 -8.25 41.77
C ASN A 62 -38.20 -6.79 41.58
N SER A 63 -38.37 -6.00 42.65
CA SER A 63 -38.72 -4.59 42.53
C SER A 63 -37.59 -3.72 41.99
N PHE A 64 -36.33 -4.16 42.13
CA PHE A 64 -35.15 -3.38 41.69
C PHE A 64 -34.15 -4.17 40.83
N LYS A 65 -34.45 -5.42 40.46
CA LYS A 65 -33.54 -6.25 39.63
C LYS A 65 -33.20 -5.64 38.27
N HIS A 66 -34.12 -4.87 37.69
CA HIS A 66 -33.89 -4.17 36.42
C HIS A 66 -32.84 -3.07 36.59
N ASP A 67 -33.00 -2.21 37.59
CA ASP A 67 -32.06 -1.12 37.88
C ASP A 67 -30.67 -1.66 38.24
N TYR A 68 -30.64 -2.76 39.03
CA TYR A 68 -29.41 -3.47 39.35
C TYR A 68 -28.66 -3.95 38.09
N PHE A 69 -29.38 -4.61 37.17
CA PHE A 69 -28.80 -5.04 35.90
C PHE A 69 -28.30 -3.85 35.08
N MET A 70 -29.10 -2.78 34.97
CA MET A 70 -28.75 -1.60 34.18
C MET A 70 -27.47 -0.93 34.66
N VAL A 71 -27.23 -0.85 35.97
CA VAL A 71 -25.99 -0.29 36.53
C VAL A 71 -24.77 -1.14 36.12
N ILE A 72 -24.84 -2.46 36.28
CA ILE A 72 -23.73 -3.37 35.94
C ILE A 72 -23.46 -3.32 34.43
N ALA A 73 -24.50 -3.42 33.61
CA ALA A 73 -24.38 -3.39 32.17
C ALA A 73 -23.79 -2.06 31.69
N THR A 74 -24.28 -0.93 32.21
CA THR A 74 -23.76 0.40 31.85
C THR A 74 -22.28 0.52 32.17
N GLN A 75 -21.88 0.12 33.38
CA GLN A 75 -20.49 0.26 33.80
C GLN A 75 -19.55 -0.66 33.01
N SER A 76 -20.01 -1.88 32.67
CA SER A 76 -19.25 -2.81 31.83
C SER A 76 -19.03 -2.25 30.43
N ILE A 77 -20.07 -1.67 29.81
CA ILE A 77 -19.96 -1.06 28.48
C ILE A 77 -19.09 0.21 28.51
N LYS A 78 -19.21 1.05 29.54
CA LYS A 78 -18.34 2.23 29.70
C LYS A 78 -16.86 1.84 29.79
N LYS A 79 -16.52 0.79 30.56
CA LYS A 79 -15.14 0.28 30.63
C LYS A 79 -14.65 -0.23 29.26
N LEU A 80 -15.49 -0.98 28.52
CA LEU A 80 -15.15 -1.42 27.16
C LEU A 80 -14.91 -0.25 26.21
N VAL A 81 -15.79 0.76 26.23
CA VAL A 81 -15.68 1.96 25.39
C VAL A 81 -14.43 2.76 25.73
N ALA A 82 -14.13 2.93 27.02
CA ALA A 82 -12.91 3.61 27.47
C ALA A 82 -11.65 2.90 26.96
N CYS A 83 -11.58 1.57 27.09
CA CYS A 83 -10.47 0.77 26.59
C CYS A 83 -10.31 0.91 25.06
N GLY A 84 -11.41 0.80 24.31
CA GLY A 84 -11.38 0.97 22.86
C GLY A 84 -10.97 2.37 22.42
N SER A 85 -11.35 3.38 23.20
CA SER A 85 -10.97 4.78 22.97
C SER A 85 -9.46 4.98 23.12
N SER A 86 -8.84 4.37 24.13
CA SER A 86 -7.39 4.40 24.33
C SER A 86 -6.64 3.75 23.16
N MET A 87 -7.20 2.72 22.53
CA MET A 87 -6.60 2.09 21.33
C MET A 87 -6.66 3.02 20.11
N CYS A 88 -7.74 3.79 19.96
CA CYS A 88 -7.87 4.77 18.86
C CYS A 88 -6.90 5.96 19.02
N SER A 89 -6.46 6.25 20.24
CA SER A 89 -5.47 7.31 20.53
C SER A 89 -4.05 6.79 20.69
N TRP A 90 -3.81 5.49 20.44
CA TRP A 90 -2.48 4.91 20.64
C TRP A 90 -1.49 5.50 19.64
N GLN A 91 -0.38 6.02 20.15
CA GLN A 91 0.75 6.49 19.36
C GLN A 91 2.00 5.73 19.80
N GLN A 92 2.83 5.36 18.83
CA GLN A 92 4.13 4.78 19.13
C GLN A 92 5.05 5.93 19.56
N ASN A 93 5.53 5.89 20.81
CA ASN A 93 6.57 6.80 21.26
C ASN A 93 7.89 6.38 20.59
N SER A 94 8.20 6.98 19.44
CA SER A 94 9.49 6.83 18.78
C SER A 94 10.50 7.78 19.42
N GLN A 95 11.30 7.28 20.36
CA GLN A 95 12.55 7.93 20.74
C GLN A 95 13.61 7.48 19.72
N ASP A 96 13.75 8.21 18.61
CA ASP A 96 14.65 7.79 17.53
C ASP A 96 15.91 8.65 17.39
N ASP A 97 17.04 7.93 17.35
CA ASP A 97 18.38 8.35 16.95
C ASP A 97 18.46 8.58 15.42
N PRO A 98 18.95 9.74 14.94
CA PRO A 98 18.93 10.11 13.51
C PRO A 98 19.63 9.17 12.53
N SER A 99 20.48 8.22 12.96
CA SER A 99 21.14 7.26 12.05
C SER A 99 20.25 6.13 11.53
N THR A 100 19.03 5.94 12.07
CA THR A 100 18.18 4.76 11.80
C THR A 100 16.97 5.03 10.90
N GLN A 101 16.91 6.23 10.31
CA GLN A 101 15.69 6.82 9.75
C GLN A 101 15.01 6.00 8.63
N SER A 102 15.77 5.28 7.78
CA SER A 102 15.19 4.45 6.70
C SER A 102 14.54 3.16 7.23
N CYS A 103 15.19 2.47 8.17
CA CYS A 103 14.62 1.29 8.84
C CYS A 103 13.44 1.67 9.73
N ALA A 104 13.54 2.80 10.45
CA ALA A 104 12.46 3.34 11.25
C ALA A 104 11.23 3.67 10.38
N ALA A 105 11.41 4.39 9.26
CA ALA A 105 10.30 4.75 8.37
C ALA A 105 9.60 3.51 7.77
N ARG A 106 10.36 2.45 7.45
CA ARG A 106 9.80 1.18 6.98
C ARG A 106 8.94 0.52 8.06
N GLU A 107 9.45 0.45 9.29
CA GLU A 107 8.69 -0.17 10.40
C GLU A 107 7.46 0.68 10.75
N SER A 108 7.56 2.01 10.77
CA SER A 108 6.41 2.91 10.95
C SER A 108 5.35 2.69 9.87
N THR A 109 5.75 2.54 8.61
CA THR A 109 4.80 2.29 7.51
C THR A 109 4.06 0.97 7.68
N LYS A 110 4.78 -0.10 8.04
CA LYS A 110 4.19 -1.41 8.33
C LYS A 110 3.27 -1.36 9.55
N HIS A 111 3.66 -0.61 10.58
CA HIS A 111 2.87 -0.42 11.78
C HIS A 111 1.56 0.33 11.46
N THR A 112 1.64 1.45 10.75
CA THR A 112 0.48 2.27 10.38
C THR A 112 -0.49 1.50 9.49
N THR A 113 -0.01 0.73 8.50
CA THR A 113 -0.90 -0.12 7.68
C THR A 113 -1.64 -1.14 8.54
N GLN A 114 -0.95 -1.80 9.48
CA GLN A 114 -1.56 -2.76 10.39
C GLN A 114 -2.58 -2.09 11.34
N MET A 115 -2.28 -0.92 11.89
CA MET A 115 -3.21 -0.17 12.74
C MET A 115 -4.51 0.15 12.00
N ILE A 116 -4.43 0.62 10.75
CA ILE A 116 -5.60 0.89 9.93
C ILE A 116 -6.46 -0.36 9.80
N LEU A 117 -5.86 -1.51 9.44
CA LEU A 117 -6.61 -2.76 9.31
C LEU A 117 -7.28 -3.19 10.61
N ASN A 118 -6.58 -3.04 11.75
CA ASN A 118 -7.12 -3.38 13.06
C ASN A 118 -8.32 -2.50 13.42
N LEU A 119 -8.22 -1.18 13.21
CA LEU A 119 -9.32 -0.26 13.50
C LEU A 119 -10.51 -0.46 12.56
N VAL A 120 -10.28 -0.83 11.29
CA VAL A 120 -11.36 -1.25 10.37
C VAL A 120 -12.07 -2.51 10.91
N MET A 121 -11.33 -3.47 11.47
CA MET A 121 -11.92 -4.65 12.11
C MET A 121 -12.67 -4.30 13.40
N MET A 122 -12.18 -3.35 14.18
CA MET A 122 -12.85 -2.81 15.36
C MET A 122 -14.17 -2.13 15.00
N TYR A 123 -14.16 -1.23 14.01
CA TYR A 123 -15.35 -0.58 13.47
C TYR A 123 -16.40 -1.60 13.04
N ARG A 124 -15.98 -2.64 12.30
CA ARG A 124 -16.84 -3.74 11.88
C ARG A 124 -17.48 -4.44 13.10
N ALA A 125 -16.67 -4.81 14.09
CA ALA A 125 -17.13 -5.50 15.28
C ALA A 125 -18.14 -4.66 16.08
N LEU A 126 -17.89 -3.36 16.23
CA LEU A 126 -18.80 -2.41 16.87
C LEU A 126 -20.16 -2.39 16.15
N ASN A 127 -20.17 -2.26 14.82
CA ASN A 127 -21.41 -2.24 14.04
C ASN A 127 -22.20 -3.56 14.17
N TYR A 128 -21.54 -4.71 14.18
CA TYR A 128 -22.22 -6.00 14.41
C TYR A 128 -22.78 -6.14 15.84
N ALA A 129 -22.14 -5.54 16.83
CA ALA A 129 -22.59 -5.56 18.21
C ALA A 129 -23.75 -4.59 18.50
N MET A 130 -24.01 -3.62 17.61
CA MET A 130 -25.03 -2.59 17.81
C MET A 130 -26.44 -3.16 18.07
N PRO A 131 -26.95 -4.16 17.31
CA PRO A 131 -28.28 -4.73 17.56
C PRO A 131 -28.38 -5.46 18.91
N GLU A 132 -27.32 -6.15 19.33
CA GLU A 132 -27.24 -6.80 20.64
C GLU A 132 -27.26 -5.76 21.77
N LEU A 133 -26.54 -4.65 21.58
CA LEU A 133 -26.51 -3.53 22.52
C LEU A 133 -27.90 -2.88 22.64
N LEU A 134 -28.56 -2.59 21.52
CA LEU A 134 -29.93 -2.08 21.48
C LEU A 134 -30.91 -3.03 22.17
N ALA A 135 -30.71 -4.34 21.99
CA ALA A 135 -31.55 -5.33 22.64
C ALA A 135 -31.36 -5.34 24.15
N LEU A 136 -30.21 -4.95 24.71
CA LEU A 136 -29.85 -5.05 26.13
C LEU A 136 -30.41 -3.92 27.01
N PHE A 137 -30.45 -2.69 26.49
CA PHE A 137 -30.78 -1.48 27.24
C PHE A 137 -32.16 -0.94 26.87
N SER A 138 -32.73 -0.11 27.74
CA SER A 138 -34.00 0.60 27.48
C SER A 138 -34.03 1.97 28.15
N GLY A 139 -34.75 2.93 27.56
CA GLY A 139 -35.04 4.22 28.18
C GLY A 139 -33.84 5.16 28.26
N ARG A 140 -33.63 5.83 29.40
CA ARG A 140 -32.54 6.83 29.53
C ARG A 140 -31.14 6.21 29.49
N THR A 141 -30.98 5.02 30.06
CA THR A 141 -29.69 4.31 30.08
C THR A 141 -29.26 3.90 28.68
N GLU A 142 -30.21 3.49 27.85
CA GLU A 142 -29.98 3.19 26.43
C GLU A 142 -29.39 4.38 25.70
N GLN A 143 -29.98 5.57 25.84
CA GLN A 143 -29.48 6.78 25.18
C GLN A 143 -28.02 7.10 25.55
N ILE A 144 -27.67 6.98 26.83
CA ILE A 144 -26.30 7.23 27.32
C ILE A 144 -25.33 6.19 26.73
N VAL A 145 -25.66 4.91 26.82
CA VAL A 145 -24.80 3.83 26.34
C VAL A 145 -24.63 3.87 24.82
N LEU A 146 -25.70 4.16 24.08
CA LEU A 146 -25.65 4.31 22.62
C LEU A 146 -24.81 5.52 22.21
N ALA A 147 -24.89 6.64 22.93
CA ALA A 147 -24.07 7.81 22.64
C ALA A 147 -22.56 7.51 22.80
N GLU A 148 -22.19 6.82 23.89
CA GLU A 148 -20.79 6.40 24.13
C GLU A 148 -20.30 5.42 23.04
N PHE A 149 -21.13 4.43 22.70
CA PHE A 149 -20.76 3.39 21.73
C PHE A 149 -20.67 3.95 20.30
N ARG A 150 -21.59 4.84 19.90
CA ARG A 150 -21.51 5.58 18.63
C ARG A 150 -20.30 6.51 18.60
N GLY A 151 -20.02 7.21 19.71
CA GLY A 151 -18.82 8.03 19.82
C GLY A 151 -17.52 7.25 19.59
N LEU A 152 -17.46 5.98 20.00
CA LEU A 152 -16.33 5.10 19.70
C LEU A 152 -16.28 4.69 18.21
N ILE A 153 -17.44 4.39 17.60
CA ILE A 153 -17.53 4.13 16.15
C ILE A 153 -16.98 5.33 15.38
N ASP A 154 -17.48 6.53 15.67
CA ASP A 154 -17.08 7.77 14.99
C ASP A 154 -15.58 8.06 15.18
N ARG A 155 -15.07 7.85 16.40
CA ARG A 155 -13.65 8.00 16.71
C ARG A 155 -12.81 7.00 15.91
N SER A 156 -13.23 5.74 15.81
CA SER A 156 -12.52 4.73 15.01
C SER A 156 -12.48 5.12 13.53
N SER A 157 -13.58 5.64 12.98
CA SER A 157 -13.65 6.17 11.62
C SER A 157 -12.68 7.32 11.40
N SER A 158 -12.71 8.30 12.28
CA SER A 158 -11.85 9.49 12.22
C SER A 158 -10.37 9.14 12.36
N THR A 159 -10.00 8.27 13.29
CA THR A 159 -8.60 7.84 13.49
C THR A 159 -8.05 7.15 12.24
N VAL A 160 -8.81 6.26 11.58
CA VAL A 160 -8.32 5.62 10.36
C VAL A 160 -8.09 6.62 9.24
N LEU A 161 -8.98 7.61 9.06
CA LEU A 161 -8.77 8.66 8.08
C LEU A 161 -7.49 9.45 8.34
N GLN A 162 -7.22 9.77 9.61
CA GLN A 162 -5.97 10.40 10.02
C GLN A 162 -4.76 9.49 9.71
N LEU A 163 -4.82 8.20 10.06
CA LEU A 163 -3.75 7.25 9.79
C LEU A 163 -3.49 7.07 8.28
N PHE A 164 -4.52 7.16 7.42
CA PHE A 164 -4.31 7.18 5.97
C PHE A 164 -3.53 8.41 5.51
N MET A 165 -3.79 9.59 6.08
CA MET A 165 -3.00 10.80 5.79
C MET A 165 -1.55 10.65 6.27
N GLU A 166 -1.36 10.14 7.49
CA GLU A 166 -0.02 9.86 8.04
C GLU A 166 0.73 8.84 7.18
N LEU A 167 0.08 7.75 6.78
CA LEU A 167 0.64 6.73 5.90
C LEU A 167 1.08 7.31 4.55
N ASN A 168 0.25 8.16 3.92
CA ASN A 168 0.62 8.84 2.68
C ASN A 168 1.88 9.69 2.85
N ASN A 169 2.00 10.43 3.96
CA ASN A 169 3.17 11.25 4.26
C ASN A 169 4.42 10.40 4.56
N LEU A 170 4.26 9.30 5.31
CA LEU A 170 5.33 8.35 5.57
C LEU A 170 5.85 7.75 4.26
N ILE A 171 4.96 7.29 3.38
CA ILE A 171 5.33 6.75 2.06
C ILE A 171 6.09 7.80 1.25
N LYS A 172 5.53 9.02 1.10
CA LYS A 172 6.16 10.09 0.30
C LYS A 172 7.55 10.47 0.78
N SER A 173 7.78 10.46 2.09
CA SER A 173 9.04 10.90 2.71
C SER A 173 10.12 9.82 2.76
N GLN A 174 9.82 8.56 2.38
CA GLN A 174 10.81 7.50 2.45
C GLN A 174 11.99 7.72 1.50
N ARG A 175 13.19 7.47 2.02
CA ARG A 175 14.42 7.34 1.23
C ARG A 175 14.77 5.88 1.06
N LEU A 176 14.82 5.45 -0.19
CA LEU A 176 15.06 4.05 -0.57
C LEU A 176 16.55 3.75 -0.69
N VAL A 177 16.94 2.58 -0.20
CA VAL A 177 18.24 1.99 -0.52
C VAL A 177 18.06 1.16 -1.79
N MET A 178 18.53 1.68 -2.91
CA MET A 178 18.43 0.99 -4.20
C MET A 178 19.54 -0.07 -4.33
N VAL A 179 19.18 -1.34 -4.13
CA VAL A 179 20.09 -2.48 -4.35
C VAL A 179 20.09 -2.89 -5.83
N ASP A 180 18.93 -2.80 -6.48
CA ASP A 180 18.74 -3.07 -7.90
C ASP A 180 17.67 -2.13 -8.49
N ILE A 181 17.40 -2.27 -9.79
CA ILE A 181 16.34 -1.52 -10.50
C ILE A 181 15.02 -2.31 -10.61
N GLY A 182 14.89 -3.41 -9.87
CA GLY A 182 13.71 -4.27 -9.85
C GLY A 182 12.55 -3.66 -9.09
N VAL A 183 11.52 -4.47 -8.83
CA VAL A 183 10.39 -4.05 -7.98
C VAL A 183 10.89 -3.87 -6.55
N HIS A 184 10.67 -2.69 -5.98
CA HIS A 184 11.10 -2.37 -4.63
C HIS A 184 10.19 -3.02 -3.57
N HIS A 185 10.74 -3.34 -2.39
CA HIS A 185 9.99 -4.01 -1.32
C HIS A 185 8.81 -3.18 -0.80
N ILE A 186 8.96 -1.85 -0.76
CA ILE A 186 7.87 -0.95 -0.36
C ILE A 186 6.71 -1.02 -1.36
N THR A 187 7.01 -1.10 -2.67
CA THR A 187 6.00 -1.23 -3.73
C THR A 187 5.20 -2.51 -3.50
N ARG A 188 5.90 -3.64 -3.24
CA ARG A 188 5.24 -4.90 -2.88
C ARG A 188 4.36 -4.75 -1.64
N HIS A 189 4.91 -4.21 -0.55
CA HIS A 189 4.18 -4.07 0.71
C HIS A 189 2.92 -3.22 0.59
N ILE A 190 3.00 -2.07 -0.09
CA ILE A 190 1.85 -1.18 -0.25
C ILE A 190 0.80 -1.77 -1.20
N THR A 191 1.20 -2.41 -2.29
CA THR A 191 0.23 -3.10 -3.18
C THR A 191 -0.43 -4.31 -2.52
N GLU A 192 0.29 -5.02 -1.65
CA GLU A 192 -0.26 -6.10 -0.80
C GLU A 192 -1.32 -5.53 0.15
N TYR A 193 -0.97 -4.44 0.84
CA TYR A 193 -1.87 -3.73 1.72
C TYR A 193 -3.13 -3.23 0.97
N MET A 194 -2.98 -2.65 -0.21
CA MET A 194 -4.12 -2.26 -1.06
C MET A 194 -5.05 -3.44 -1.33
N ARG A 195 -4.52 -4.63 -1.66
CA ARG A 195 -5.34 -5.82 -1.89
C ARG A 195 -6.18 -6.19 -0.66
N VAL A 196 -5.58 -6.15 0.53
CA VAL A 196 -6.29 -6.39 1.79
C VAL A 196 -7.36 -5.32 2.05
N LEU A 197 -7.14 -4.06 1.66
CA LEU A 197 -8.18 -3.03 1.70
C LEU A 197 -9.35 -3.35 0.76
N PHE A 198 -9.08 -3.81 -0.46
CA PHE A 198 -10.13 -4.23 -1.40
C PHE A 198 -10.98 -5.39 -0.85
N GLU A 199 -10.38 -6.35 -0.14
CA GLU A 199 -11.12 -7.42 0.55
C GLU A 199 -12.04 -6.89 1.65
N LYS A 200 -11.69 -5.76 2.28
CA LYS A 200 -12.45 -5.10 3.34
C LYS A 200 -13.32 -3.94 2.84
N LYS A 201 -13.49 -3.78 1.52
CA LYS A 201 -14.19 -2.64 0.90
C LYS A 201 -15.56 -2.33 1.48
N SER A 202 -16.38 -3.35 1.79
CA SER A 202 -17.74 -3.14 2.32
C SER A 202 -17.74 -2.44 3.69
N THR A 203 -16.83 -2.85 4.57
CA THR A 203 -16.64 -2.22 5.88
C THR A 203 -16.10 -0.80 5.71
N ILE A 204 -15.12 -0.60 4.84
CA ILE A 204 -14.52 0.72 4.61
C ILE A 204 -15.57 1.67 4.01
N TYR A 205 -16.41 1.23 3.07
CA TYR A 205 -17.49 2.05 2.53
C TYR A 205 -18.48 2.51 3.60
N GLN A 206 -18.91 1.60 4.49
CA GLN A 206 -19.79 1.96 5.62
C GLN A 206 -19.14 3.00 6.52
N MET A 207 -17.84 2.83 6.78
CA MET A 207 -17.05 3.71 7.63
C MET A 207 -16.85 5.10 7.05
N LEU A 208 -16.90 5.24 5.72
CA LEU A 208 -16.80 6.50 4.98
C LEU A 208 -18.17 7.12 4.67
N ASP A 209 -19.17 6.84 5.51
CA ASP A 209 -20.56 7.29 5.36
C ASP A 209 -21.19 6.91 4.00
N SER A 210 -20.70 5.82 3.38
CA SER A 210 -21.12 5.38 2.04
C SER A 210 -21.00 6.47 0.97
N LYS A 211 -20.10 7.45 1.16
CA LYS A 211 -19.83 8.49 0.16
C LYS A 211 -19.28 7.82 -1.11
N PRO A 212 -19.88 8.11 -2.28
CA PRO A 212 -19.38 7.57 -3.54
C PRO A 212 -17.93 8.06 -3.73
N ASN A 213 -17.07 7.18 -4.24
CA ASN A 213 -15.66 7.43 -4.55
C ASN A 213 -14.69 7.64 -3.37
N ALA A 214 -15.15 7.86 -2.14
CA ALA A 214 -14.26 8.12 -1.00
C ALA A 214 -13.22 7.00 -0.77
N PHE A 215 -13.62 5.73 -0.93
CA PHE A 215 -12.66 4.62 -0.85
C PHE A 215 -11.65 4.63 -2.00
N GLY A 216 -12.11 4.96 -3.21
CA GLY A 216 -11.25 5.15 -4.38
C GLY A 216 -10.21 6.25 -4.16
N GLU A 217 -10.62 7.39 -3.60
CA GLU A 217 -9.73 8.51 -3.26
C GLU A 217 -8.63 8.11 -2.27
N LEU A 218 -8.96 7.30 -1.24
CA LEU A 218 -7.96 6.80 -0.29
C LEU A 218 -6.93 5.89 -0.97
N VAL A 219 -7.38 4.94 -1.78
CA VAL A 219 -6.48 4.03 -2.50
C VAL A 219 -5.65 4.81 -3.53
N MET A 220 -6.24 5.74 -4.26
CA MET A 220 -5.55 6.62 -5.19
C MET A 220 -4.52 7.52 -4.52
N GLY A 221 -4.80 7.99 -3.30
CA GLY A 221 -3.83 8.69 -2.48
C GLY A 221 -2.59 7.85 -2.20
N LEU A 222 -2.76 6.57 -1.88
CA LEU A 222 -1.65 5.64 -1.66
C LEU A 222 -0.86 5.37 -2.95
N VAL A 223 -1.54 5.13 -4.07
CA VAL A 223 -0.89 4.92 -5.37
C VAL A 223 -0.06 6.15 -5.74
N SER A 224 -0.65 7.35 -5.63
CA SER A 224 0.03 8.60 -5.96
C SER A 224 1.22 8.89 -5.03
N SER A 225 1.09 8.53 -3.74
CA SER A 225 2.17 8.66 -2.76
C SER A 225 3.34 7.74 -3.09
N LEU A 226 3.04 6.50 -3.48
CA LEU A 226 4.03 5.52 -3.89
C LEU A 226 4.73 5.93 -5.19
N GLU A 227 3.98 6.35 -6.22
CA GLU A 227 4.51 6.89 -7.48
C GLU A 227 5.43 8.08 -7.25
N SER A 228 5.00 9.04 -6.42
CA SER A 228 5.79 10.23 -6.10
C SER A 228 7.10 9.88 -5.38
N MET A 229 7.06 8.94 -4.43
CA MET A 229 8.25 8.48 -3.74
C MET A 229 9.21 7.74 -4.68
N LEU A 230 8.70 6.87 -5.56
CA LEU A 230 9.51 6.15 -6.54
C LEU A 230 10.18 7.12 -7.51
N GLU A 231 9.43 8.09 -8.03
CA GLU A 231 9.94 9.15 -8.90
C GLU A 231 11.04 9.96 -8.21
N MET A 232 10.83 10.38 -6.96
CA MET A 232 11.83 11.10 -6.18
C MET A 232 13.13 10.28 -6.01
N ASN A 233 13.03 9.03 -5.56
CA ASN A 233 14.19 8.20 -5.27
C ASN A 233 14.92 7.75 -6.54
N SER A 234 14.21 7.60 -7.66
CA SER A 234 14.81 7.25 -8.96
C SER A 234 15.80 8.29 -9.49
N ARG A 235 15.74 9.55 -9.01
CA ARG A 235 16.69 10.62 -9.37
C ARG A 235 18.11 10.38 -8.87
N SER A 236 18.28 9.48 -7.90
CA SER A 236 19.60 9.07 -7.40
C SER A 236 20.31 8.08 -8.32
N LEU A 237 19.60 7.49 -9.30
CA LEU A 237 20.16 6.54 -10.25
C LEU A 237 21.03 7.29 -11.27
N VAL A 238 22.28 6.84 -11.39
CA VAL A 238 23.34 7.57 -12.12
C VAL A 238 23.31 7.28 -13.62
N LEU A 239 22.95 6.06 -14.03
CA LEU A 239 23.09 5.67 -15.44
C LEU A 239 21.85 6.05 -16.27
N GLN A 240 22.13 6.43 -17.50
CA GLN A 240 21.15 6.75 -18.53
C GLN A 240 20.18 5.57 -18.73
N GLY A 241 18.88 5.80 -18.54
CA GLY A 241 17.83 4.79 -18.69
C GLY A 241 17.50 3.97 -17.44
N GLN A 242 18.35 3.95 -16.39
CA GLN A 242 18.04 3.20 -15.15
C GLN A 242 16.80 3.73 -14.45
N LYS A 243 16.67 5.06 -14.43
CA LYS A 243 15.49 5.75 -13.88
C LYS A 243 14.21 5.19 -14.51
N GLN A 244 14.14 5.17 -15.84
CA GLN A 244 12.97 4.73 -16.57
C GLN A 244 12.69 3.25 -16.34
N VAL A 245 13.71 2.38 -16.38
CA VAL A 245 13.52 0.93 -16.17
C VAL A 245 13.05 0.64 -14.73
N PHE A 246 13.61 1.33 -13.73
CA PHE A 246 13.15 1.21 -12.34
C PHE A 246 11.68 1.61 -12.18
N LEU A 247 11.29 2.76 -12.74
CA LEU A 247 9.92 3.24 -12.69
C LEU A 247 8.98 2.30 -13.45
N LEU A 248 9.40 1.78 -14.61
CA LEU A 248 8.64 0.84 -15.43
C LEU A 248 8.38 -0.47 -14.67
N ASN A 249 9.41 -1.05 -14.05
CA ASN A 249 9.27 -2.26 -13.23
C ASN A 249 8.25 -2.07 -12.11
N ASN A 250 8.33 -0.96 -11.38
CA ASN A 250 7.47 -0.70 -10.24
C ASN A 250 6.04 -0.32 -10.66
N LEU A 251 5.88 0.56 -11.66
CA LEU A 251 4.56 0.96 -12.18
C LEU A 251 3.81 -0.22 -12.78
N HIS A 252 4.47 -1.03 -13.62
CA HIS A 252 3.86 -2.21 -14.19
C HIS A 252 3.43 -3.20 -13.09
N PHE A 253 4.29 -3.41 -12.09
CA PHE A 253 3.94 -4.28 -10.97
C PHE A 253 2.69 -3.76 -10.22
N MET A 254 2.61 -2.46 -9.96
CA MET A 254 1.43 -1.85 -9.32
C MET A 254 0.16 -2.06 -10.15
N ILE A 255 0.20 -1.79 -11.45
CA ILE A 255 -0.94 -2.00 -12.36
C ILE A 255 -1.42 -3.45 -12.32
N GLU A 256 -0.50 -4.41 -12.40
CA GLU A 256 -0.83 -5.84 -12.32
C GLU A 256 -1.46 -6.23 -10.98
N GLN A 257 -1.00 -5.67 -9.86
CA GLN A 257 -1.63 -5.93 -8.56
C GLN A 257 -3.03 -5.34 -8.48
N VAL A 258 -3.24 -4.12 -9.00
CA VAL A 258 -4.56 -3.48 -9.03
C VAL A 258 -5.54 -4.26 -9.91
N LYS A 259 -5.12 -4.70 -11.10
CA LYS A 259 -5.94 -5.53 -12.01
C LYS A 259 -6.40 -6.85 -11.40
N ARG A 260 -5.63 -7.41 -10.46
CA ARG A 260 -6.01 -8.63 -9.72
C ARG A 260 -7.08 -8.39 -8.65
N CYS A 261 -7.31 -7.15 -8.25
CA CYS A 261 -8.32 -6.82 -7.25
C CYS A 261 -9.71 -6.75 -7.89
N ILE A 262 -10.66 -7.51 -7.34
CA ILE A 262 -12.06 -7.50 -7.77
C ILE A 262 -12.66 -6.11 -7.50
N ASP A 263 -13.38 -5.58 -8.49
CA ASP A 263 -13.98 -4.25 -8.49
C ASP A 263 -12.99 -3.08 -8.52
N SER A 264 -11.70 -3.32 -8.82
CA SER A 264 -10.70 -2.25 -8.96
C SER A 264 -11.11 -1.18 -9.98
N GLY A 265 -11.65 -1.58 -11.14
CA GLY A 265 -12.16 -0.65 -12.16
C GLY A 265 -13.36 0.18 -11.68
N LEU A 266 -14.25 -0.40 -10.86
CA LEU A 266 -15.39 0.32 -10.28
C LEU A 266 -14.95 1.30 -9.18
N ILE A 267 -13.94 0.94 -8.40
CA ILE A 267 -13.49 1.70 -7.23
C ILE A 267 -12.54 2.84 -7.64
N LEU A 268 -11.62 2.59 -8.57
CA LEU A 268 -10.61 3.56 -9.00
C LEU A 268 -11.02 4.31 -10.29
N GLY A 269 -12.03 3.81 -11.00
CA GLY A 269 -12.40 4.25 -12.34
C GLY A 269 -11.54 3.60 -13.42
N GLU A 270 -12.15 3.25 -14.56
CA GLU A 270 -11.43 2.62 -15.69
C GLU A 270 -10.35 3.54 -16.29
N SER A 271 -10.59 4.85 -16.29
CA SER A 271 -9.65 5.86 -16.78
C SER A 271 -8.32 5.89 -16.01
N CYS A 272 -8.33 5.49 -14.74
CA CYS A 272 -7.15 5.44 -13.88
C CYS A 272 -6.12 4.40 -14.36
N LEU A 273 -6.58 3.25 -14.85
CA LEU A 273 -5.70 2.21 -15.40
C LEU A 273 -5.17 2.61 -16.77
N VAL A 274 -6.03 3.15 -17.64
CA VAL A 274 -5.63 3.64 -18.97
C VAL A 274 -4.53 4.71 -18.84
N GLN A 275 -4.71 5.69 -17.96
CA GLN A 275 -3.70 6.73 -17.72
C GLN A 275 -2.33 6.16 -17.32
N ARG A 276 -2.32 5.07 -16.53
CA ARG A 276 -1.06 4.44 -16.08
C ARG A 276 -0.45 3.53 -17.14
N GLU A 277 -1.26 2.94 -18.00
CA GLU A 277 -0.77 2.25 -19.19
C GLU A 277 -0.11 3.23 -20.15
N ASP A 278 -0.70 4.41 -20.39
CA ASP A 278 -0.07 5.48 -21.18
C ASP A 278 1.26 5.94 -20.56
N GLN A 279 1.33 6.00 -19.23
CA GLN A 279 2.59 6.31 -18.52
C GLN A 279 3.66 5.22 -18.72
N LEU A 280 3.30 3.94 -18.84
CA LEU A 280 4.27 2.89 -19.18
C LEU A 280 4.87 3.13 -20.57
N ASP A 281 4.05 3.48 -21.56
CA ASP A 281 4.50 3.73 -22.92
C ASP A 281 5.38 4.99 -23.01
N GLN A 282 5.04 6.03 -22.22
CA GLN A 282 5.88 7.22 -22.06
C GLN A 282 7.24 6.87 -21.42
N LEU A 283 7.27 6.00 -20.40
CA LEU A 283 8.52 5.55 -19.78
C LEU A 283 9.39 4.75 -20.75
N ILE A 284 8.79 3.89 -21.58
CA ILE A 284 9.50 3.16 -22.64
C ILE A 284 10.08 4.14 -23.65
N THR A 285 9.30 5.10 -24.13
CA THR A 285 9.75 6.12 -25.10
C THR A 285 10.92 6.92 -24.53
N ALA A 286 10.77 7.45 -23.32
CA ALA A 286 11.82 8.21 -22.64
C ALA A 286 13.07 7.36 -22.38
N TYR A 287 12.93 6.05 -22.15
CA TYR A 287 14.06 5.14 -22.03
C TYR A 287 14.83 4.99 -23.35
N ILE A 288 14.11 4.81 -24.47
CA ILE A 288 14.69 4.71 -25.81
C ILE A 288 15.42 5.99 -26.17
N GLU A 289 14.80 7.14 -25.98
CA GLU A 289 15.42 8.45 -26.23
C GLU A 289 16.66 8.66 -25.37
N ALA A 290 16.55 8.36 -24.07
CA ALA A 290 17.68 8.51 -23.17
C ALA A 290 18.85 7.60 -23.55
N SER A 291 18.60 6.32 -23.80
CA SER A 291 19.64 5.30 -23.89
C SER A 291 20.13 5.02 -25.31
N TRP A 292 19.24 5.05 -26.31
CA TRP A 292 19.51 4.52 -27.65
C TRP A 292 19.67 5.61 -28.72
N ASP A 293 19.09 6.80 -28.55
CA ASP A 293 19.35 7.91 -29.47
C ASP A 293 20.85 8.27 -29.56
N PRO A 294 21.64 8.26 -28.47
CA PRO A 294 23.09 8.46 -28.59
C PRO A 294 23.79 7.40 -29.45
N VAL A 295 23.33 6.14 -29.42
CA VAL A 295 23.87 5.07 -30.28
C VAL A 295 23.57 5.37 -31.74
N ILE A 296 22.33 5.75 -32.03
CA ILE A 296 21.84 6.06 -33.38
C ILE A 296 22.55 7.30 -33.94
N SER A 297 22.78 8.31 -33.10
CA SER A 297 23.52 9.53 -33.47
C SER A 297 24.96 9.26 -33.92
N SER A 298 25.49 8.05 -33.67
CA SER A 298 26.77 7.60 -34.23
C SER A 298 26.79 7.65 -35.75
N PHE A 299 25.63 7.48 -36.40
CA PHE A 299 25.46 7.54 -37.85
C PHE A 299 25.15 8.96 -38.39
N GLU A 300 24.79 9.92 -37.55
CA GLU A 300 24.26 11.22 -37.98
C GLU A 300 25.32 12.30 -38.20
N LYS A 301 26.50 12.20 -37.57
CA LYS A 301 27.59 13.16 -37.79
C LYS A 301 28.20 12.95 -39.17
N ARG A 302 27.66 13.63 -40.19
CA ARG A 302 28.36 13.90 -41.45
C ARG A 302 29.52 14.87 -41.20
N THR A 303 30.59 14.41 -40.57
CA THR A 303 31.85 15.18 -40.52
C THR A 303 32.38 15.32 -41.94
N GLN A 304 32.85 16.50 -42.32
CA GLN A 304 33.30 16.87 -43.68
C GLN A 304 34.59 16.15 -44.15
N VAL A 305 34.72 14.85 -43.89
CA VAL A 305 35.95 14.06 -44.04
C VAL A 305 35.83 13.15 -45.26
N ALA A 306 36.96 12.94 -45.93
CA ALA A 306 37.07 12.24 -47.21
C ALA A 306 36.28 10.91 -47.27
N ILE A 307 35.53 10.76 -48.37
CA ILE A 307 34.59 9.67 -48.72
C ILE A 307 35.19 8.25 -48.62
N ILE A 308 36.52 8.11 -48.50
CA ILE A 308 37.24 6.83 -48.64
C ILE A 308 37.45 6.08 -47.30
N LEU A 309 37.61 6.77 -46.17
CA LEU A 309 37.81 6.16 -44.83
C LEU A 309 36.53 6.13 -43.96
N TRP A 310 35.46 6.71 -44.49
CA TRP A 310 34.17 6.90 -43.85
C TRP A 310 33.48 5.63 -43.33
N PRO A 311 33.53 4.48 -44.04
CA PRO A 311 32.87 3.26 -43.60
C PRO A 311 33.30 2.76 -42.22
N HIS A 312 34.60 2.58 -42.02
CA HIS A 312 35.15 1.92 -40.84
C HIS A 312 34.95 2.78 -39.59
N GLN A 313 35.24 4.08 -39.65
CA GLN A 313 35.12 4.99 -38.50
C GLN A 313 33.68 5.15 -37.99
N LEU A 314 32.67 5.10 -38.88
CA LEU A 314 31.27 5.14 -38.49
C LEU A 314 30.86 3.87 -37.74
N PHE A 315 31.17 2.69 -38.31
CA PHE A 315 30.82 1.43 -37.69
C PHE A 315 31.60 1.20 -36.39
N ASP A 316 32.86 1.63 -36.29
CA ASP A 316 33.64 1.54 -35.05
C ASP A 316 33.02 2.37 -33.91
N LYS A 317 32.54 3.58 -34.21
CA LYS A 317 31.86 4.44 -33.24
C LYS A 317 30.52 3.85 -32.81
N PHE A 318 29.76 3.30 -33.76
CA PHE A 318 28.53 2.58 -33.46
C PHE A 318 28.82 1.36 -32.57
N ASN A 319 29.74 0.48 -32.98
CA ASN A 319 30.10 -0.74 -32.27
C ASN A 319 30.52 -0.43 -30.83
N SER A 320 31.38 0.57 -30.65
CA SER A 320 31.83 1.00 -29.32
C SER A 320 30.67 1.51 -28.45
N SER A 321 29.74 2.28 -29.04
CA SER A 321 28.58 2.83 -28.31
C SER A 321 27.57 1.74 -27.97
N PHE A 322 27.30 0.84 -28.92
CA PHE A 322 26.44 -0.31 -28.76
C PHE A 322 26.97 -1.25 -27.69
N GLU A 323 28.24 -1.69 -27.78
CA GLU A 323 28.86 -2.61 -26.80
C GLU A 323 28.87 -2.04 -25.39
N ARG A 324 29.13 -0.73 -25.25
CA ARG A 324 29.07 -0.04 -23.96
C ARG A 324 27.69 -0.11 -23.34
N ILE A 325 26.64 0.18 -24.11
CA ILE A 325 25.26 0.17 -23.59
C ILE A 325 24.77 -1.26 -23.36
N TYR A 326 24.98 -2.14 -24.34
CA TYR A 326 24.59 -3.54 -24.28
C TYR A 326 25.23 -4.27 -23.08
N SER A 327 26.54 -4.13 -22.88
CA SER A 327 27.25 -4.79 -21.78
C SER A 327 26.75 -4.39 -20.38
N VAL A 328 26.30 -3.16 -20.23
CA VAL A 328 25.72 -2.64 -18.96
C VAL A 328 24.26 -3.03 -18.83
N GLN A 329 23.45 -2.82 -19.86
CA GLN A 329 22.01 -3.00 -19.77
C GLN A 329 21.57 -4.46 -19.83
N LYS A 330 22.40 -5.37 -20.37
CA LYS A 330 22.13 -6.81 -20.29
C LYS A 330 22.09 -7.33 -18.84
N THR A 331 22.81 -6.68 -17.92
CA THR A 331 22.85 -7.07 -16.49
C THR A 331 21.70 -6.48 -15.69
N TRP A 332 20.84 -5.69 -16.31
CA TRP A 332 19.68 -5.11 -15.64
C TRP A 332 18.56 -6.14 -15.58
N LYS A 333 17.75 -6.09 -14.52
CA LYS A 333 16.64 -7.03 -14.36
C LYS A 333 15.31 -6.35 -14.67
N VAL A 334 14.63 -6.80 -15.72
CA VAL A 334 13.22 -6.47 -15.95
C VAL A 334 12.37 -7.66 -15.52
N THR A 335 11.66 -7.48 -14.41
CA THR A 335 11.04 -8.59 -13.67
C THR A 335 9.93 -9.27 -14.48
N ASN A 336 9.13 -8.48 -15.21
CA ASN A 336 8.02 -9.01 -15.99
C ASN A 336 8.45 -9.34 -17.44
N PRO A 337 8.19 -10.58 -17.93
CA PRO A 337 8.57 -10.97 -19.29
C PRO A 337 7.92 -10.16 -20.40
N ASN A 338 6.67 -9.71 -20.25
CA ASN A 338 5.97 -8.92 -21.27
C ASN A 338 6.57 -7.52 -21.38
N VAL A 339 6.87 -6.88 -20.25
CA VAL A 339 7.58 -5.59 -20.23
C VAL A 339 8.96 -5.72 -20.86
N ARG A 340 9.65 -6.82 -20.54
CA ARG A 340 10.97 -7.13 -21.11
C ARG A 340 10.90 -7.25 -22.62
N LEU A 341 9.92 -7.99 -23.14
CA LEU A 341 9.69 -8.14 -24.57
C LEU A 341 9.38 -6.80 -25.23
N LYS A 342 8.46 -6.00 -24.66
CA LYS A 342 8.13 -4.66 -25.19
C LYS A 342 9.36 -3.74 -25.27
N LEU A 343 10.23 -3.74 -24.25
CA LEU A 343 11.47 -2.97 -24.28
C LEU A 343 12.41 -3.44 -25.40
N ARG A 344 12.60 -4.76 -25.55
CA ARG A 344 13.45 -5.34 -26.59
C ARG A 344 12.92 -5.00 -27.98
N GLU A 345 11.63 -5.17 -28.22
CA GLU A 345 10.97 -4.82 -29.47
C GLU A 345 11.12 -3.33 -29.79
N ALA A 346 10.92 -2.44 -28.81
CA ALA A 346 11.11 -1.00 -29.00
C ALA A 346 12.55 -0.64 -29.39
N ILE A 347 13.55 -1.30 -28.78
CA ILE A 347 14.97 -1.11 -29.16
C ILE A 347 15.21 -1.60 -30.59
N ILE A 348 14.74 -2.80 -30.93
CA ILE A 348 14.91 -3.41 -32.25
C ILE A 348 14.28 -2.52 -33.32
N GLN A 349 13.03 -2.10 -33.13
CA GLN A 349 12.29 -1.23 -34.05
C GLN A 349 12.99 0.12 -34.27
N LYS A 350 13.69 0.63 -33.26
CA LYS A 350 14.42 1.89 -33.35
C LYS A 350 15.81 1.71 -34.01
N LEU A 351 16.55 0.66 -33.66
CA LEU A 351 17.95 0.48 -34.03
C LEU A 351 18.13 -0.16 -35.41
N ILE A 352 17.40 -1.25 -35.67
CA ILE A 352 17.63 -2.11 -36.85
C ILE A 352 17.37 -1.39 -38.16
N PRO A 353 16.27 -0.62 -38.35
CA PRO A 353 16.04 0.08 -39.62
C PRO A 353 17.16 1.07 -39.95
N VAL A 354 17.68 1.79 -38.95
CA VAL A 354 18.80 2.73 -39.14
C VAL A 354 20.07 1.98 -39.53
N TYR A 355 20.39 0.88 -38.83
CA TYR A 355 21.57 0.06 -39.13
C TYR A 355 21.51 -0.53 -40.55
N GLN A 356 20.36 -1.10 -40.92
CA GLN A 356 20.11 -1.65 -42.27
C GLN A 356 20.26 -0.60 -43.36
N MET A 357 19.72 0.61 -43.16
CA MET A 357 19.85 1.71 -44.11
C MET A 357 21.32 2.11 -44.33
N GLN A 358 22.16 2.06 -43.28
CA GLN A 358 23.59 2.37 -43.39
C GLN A 358 24.40 1.24 -44.04
N MET A 359 23.96 0.00 -43.88
CA MET A 359 24.52 -1.19 -44.51
C MET A 359 24.16 -1.30 -46.01
N GLY A 360 22.90 -1.09 -46.39
CA GLY A 360 22.40 -1.33 -47.74
C GLY A 360 22.78 -0.28 -48.79
N ASN A 361 23.23 0.91 -48.38
CA ASN A 361 23.36 2.04 -49.30
C ASN A 361 24.69 2.15 -50.09
N GLN A 362 25.76 1.37 -49.82
CA GLN A 362 27.03 1.47 -50.58
C GLN A 362 27.96 0.25 -50.38
N SER A 363 28.37 -0.41 -51.49
CA SER A 363 29.55 -1.29 -51.72
C SER A 363 29.84 -2.50 -50.78
N GLU A 364 30.23 -3.64 -51.37
CA GLU A 364 30.81 -4.83 -50.69
C GLU A 364 31.91 -4.52 -49.65
N LYS A 365 32.64 -3.40 -49.82
CA LYS A 365 33.68 -2.97 -48.87
C LYS A 365 33.14 -2.57 -47.49
N LYS A 366 31.90 -2.08 -47.40
CA LYS A 366 31.24 -1.72 -46.11
C LYS A 366 30.75 -2.94 -45.34
N GLN A 367 30.29 -3.98 -46.04
CA GLN A 367 29.91 -5.24 -45.41
C GLN A 367 31.09 -5.91 -44.70
N MET A 368 32.31 -5.75 -45.22
CA MET A 368 33.53 -6.22 -44.54
C MET A 368 33.94 -5.35 -43.33
N SER A 369 33.46 -4.10 -43.24
CA SER A 369 33.73 -3.21 -42.10
C SER A 369 32.77 -3.39 -40.93
N ALA A 370 31.60 -3.98 -41.17
CA ALA A 370 30.56 -4.16 -40.16
C ALA A 370 30.87 -5.37 -39.28
N ARG A 371 30.97 -5.15 -37.96
CA ARG A 371 31.27 -6.21 -36.98
C ARG A 371 30.10 -7.17 -36.77
N TYR A 372 28.87 -6.68 -36.93
CA TYR A 372 27.65 -7.41 -36.64
C TYR A 372 26.77 -7.56 -37.88
N SER A 373 26.21 -8.75 -38.10
CA SER A 373 25.06 -8.91 -38.99
C SER A 373 23.80 -8.37 -38.33
N VAL A 374 22.75 -8.13 -39.14
CA VAL A 374 21.44 -7.69 -38.61
C VAL A 374 20.89 -8.73 -37.64
N GLU A 375 20.96 -10.01 -38.01
CA GLU A 375 20.46 -11.14 -37.24
C GLU A 375 21.23 -11.28 -35.91
N GLN A 376 22.54 -11.00 -35.91
CA GLN A 376 23.34 -11.01 -34.69
C GLN A 376 22.93 -9.89 -33.73
N LEU A 377 22.68 -8.67 -34.23
CA LEU A 377 22.19 -7.57 -33.40
C LEU A 377 20.82 -7.89 -32.82
N GLU A 378 19.88 -8.38 -33.62
CA GLU A 378 18.55 -8.79 -33.17
C GLU A 378 18.64 -9.87 -32.08
N SER A 379 19.43 -10.91 -32.30
CA SER A 379 19.64 -11.97 -31.31
C SER A 379 20.21 -11.43 -29.99
N GLN A 380 21.21 -10.55 -30.04
CA GLN A 380 21.79 -9.96 -28.84
C GLN A 380 20.79 -9.08 -28.10
N LEU A 381 20.04 -8.24 -28.83
CA LEU A 381 19.02 -7.37 -28.25
C LEU A 381 17.91 -8.17 -27.56
N LEU A 382 17.54 -9.34 -28.10
CA LEU A 382 16.58 -10.25 -27.49
C LEU A 382 17.06 -10.88 -26.19
N GLU A 383 18.35 -10.85 -25.87
CA GLU A 383 18.93 -11.35 -24.61
C GLU A 383 19.01 -10.26 -23.52
N MET A 384 18.69 -9.01 -23.83
CA MET A 384 18.81 -7.90 -22.88
C MET A 384 17.84 -8.02 -21.71
N PHE A 385 18.22 -7.52 -20.54
CA PHE A 385 17.39 -7.44 -19.34
C PHE A 385 17.08 -8.75 -18.59
N GLU A 386 17.90 -9.79 -18.78
CA GLU A 386 17.79 -11.08 -18.09
C GLU A 386 18.48 -11.11 -16.71
N GLY A 387 19.12 -10.01 -16.30
CA GLY A 387 20.05 -9.93 -15.16
C GLY A 387 19.53 -10.34 -13.78
#